data_AF-A0A2D6P8K3-F1
#
_entry.id   AF-A0A2D6P8K3-F1
#
_cell.length_a   1.000
_cell.length_b   1.000
_cell.length_c   1.000
_cell.angle_alpha   90.00
_cell.angle_beta   90.00
_cell.angle_gamma   90.00
#
_symmetry.space_group_name_H-M   'P 1'
#
loop_
_entity.id
_entity.type
_entity.pdbx_description
1 polymer ?
#
loop_
_entity_poly.entity_id
_entity_poly.type
_entity_poly.pdbx_seq_one_letter_code
_entity_poly.pdbx_strand_id
1 'polypeptide(L)'
;MAETKITCPHCLNEQHCFEEKVDIENFSSYICFNCGFMSNTAYKRDSEALKKMESTSTELMKDIKFFDYEREIFWFPTILNMGKFGMIYPEGKKDNWNWKLAEVRELSEDEKKDPMYEGHEHTLDIENAETYGQHEFLDACKKMGIVKDL
;
A
#
# COMPACT_ATOMS: atom_id res chain seq x y z
N MET A 1 20.81 -7.03 4.95
CA MET A 1 19.56 -6.34 5.30
C MET A 1 18.95 -7.03 6.52
N ALA A 2 18.78 -6.30 7.63
CA ALA A 2 18.21 -6.82 8.87
C ALA A 2 16.86 -6.16 9.08
N GLU A 3 15.80 -6.95 9.03
CA GLU A 3 14.45 -6.54 9.38
C GLU A 3 14.33 -6.47 10.90
N THR A 4 13.82 -5.35 11.42
CA THR A 4 13.60 -5.14 12.85
C THR A 4 12.13 -4.86 13.12
N LYS A 5 11.54 -5.55 14.09
CA LYS A 5 10.17 -5.26 14.54
C LYS A 5 10.12 -3.94 15.30
N ILE A 6 9.10 -3.13 15.03
CA ILE A 6 8.82 -1.87 15.71
C ILE A 6 7.33 -1.78 16.08
N THR A 7 6.98 -0.91 17.02
CA THR A 7 5.58 -0.56 17.27
C THR A 7 5.08 0.37 16.17
N CYS A 8 3.99 0.00 15.49
CA CYS A 8 3.41 0.85 14.46
C CYS A 8 2.88 2.16 15.05
N PRO A 9 3.30 3.35 14.55
CA PRO A 9 2.81 4.62 15.09
C PRO A 9 1.36 4.94 14.71
N HIS A 10 0.75 4.16 13.80
CA HIS A 10 -0.65 4.31 13.40
C HIS A 10 -1.61 3.43 14.22
N CYS A 11 -1.40 2.12 14.19
CA CYS A 11 -2.31 1.14 14.78
C CYS A 11 -1.78 0.48 16.06
N LEU A 12 -0.60 0.89 16.54
CA LEU A 12 0.06 0.38 17.75
C LEU A 12 0.37 -1.13 17.72
N ASN A 13 0.31 -1.77 16.56
CA ASN A 13 0.67 -3.17 16.40
C ASN A 13 2.19 -3.35 16.50
N GLU A 14 2.64 -4.30 17.32
CA GLU A 14 4.06 -4.60 17.58
C GLU A 14 4.58 -5.84 16.85
N GLN A 15 3.69 -6.61 16.21
CA GLN A 15 4.01 -7.92 15.64
C GLN A 15 4.25 -7.87 14.13
N HIS A 16 3.58 -6.94 13.45
CA HIS A 16 3.48 -6.88 11.99
C HIS A 16 3.95 -5.53 11.44
N CYS A 17 4.76 -4.79 12.18
CA CYS A 17 5.37 -3.55 11.72
C CYS A 17 6.89 -3.68 11.73
N PHE A 18 7.50 -3.34 10.61
CA PHE A 18 8.89 -3.66 10.33
C PHE A 18 9.63 -2.43 9.83
N GLU A 19 10.86 -2.29 10.31
CA GLU A 19 11.90 -1.41 9.79
C GLU A 19 12.90 -2.27 9.03
N GLU A 20 13.17 -1.90 7.78
CA GLU A 20 14.22 -2.50 6.97
C GLU A 20 15.33 -1.48 6.71
N LYS A 21 16.55 -1.83 7.13
CA LYS A 21 17.76 -1.07 6.81
C LYS A 21 18.31 -1.54 5.47
N VAL A 22 18.26 -0.67 4.48
CA VAL A 22 18.85 -0.88 3.15
C VAL A 22 20.33 -0.49 3.18
N ASP A 23 21.11 -0.95 2.20
CA ASP A 23 22.55 -0.68 2.08
C ASP A 23 22.87 0.78 1.61
N ILE A 24 22.05 1.74 2.04
CA ILE A 24 22.22 3.18 1.84
C ILE A 24 22.35 3.79 3.23
N GLU A 25 23.38 4.62 3.41
CA GLU A 25 23.67 5.25 4.69
C GLU A 25 22.46 6.05 5.21
N ASN A 26 22.05 5.79 6.46
CA ASN A 26 20.94 6.45 7.13
C ASN A 26 19.58 6.33 6.42
N PHE A 27 19.39 5.31 5.55
CA PHE A 27 18.11 5.02 4.95
C PHE A 27 17.43 3.82 5.60
N SER A 28 16.14 3.96 5.89
CA SER A 28 15.30 2.86 6.33
C SER A 28 13.92 2.97 5.70
N SER A 29 13.37 1.83 5.30
CA SER A 29 11.99 1.67 4.88
C SER A 29 11.16 1.10 6.02
N TYR A 30 9.90 1.49 6.08
CA TYR A 30 8.97 1.03 7.11
C TYR A 30 7.69 0.53 6.46
N ILE A 31 7.16 -0.59 6.93
CA ILE A 31 5.86 -1.10 6.52
C ILE A 31 5.16 -1.79 7.68
N CYS A 32 3.88 -1.49 7.87
CA CYS A 32 3.01 -2.21 8.77
C CYS A 32 2.04 -3.07 7.97
N PHE A 33 2.23 -4.39 8.00
CA PHE A 33 1.31 -5.32 7.34
C PHE A 33 -0.05 -5.41 8.06
N ASN A 34 -0.17 -5.00 9.32
CA ASN A 34 -1.47 -4.96 9.97
C ASN A 34 -2.40 -3.90 9.34
N CYS A 35 -1.92 -2.64 9.23
CA CYS A 35 -2.76 -1.54 8.74
C CYS A 35 -2.42 -1.04 7.33
N GLY A 36 -1.40 -1.57 6.67
CA GLY A 36 -1.02 -1.22 5.30
C GLY A 36 -0.32 0.14 5.14
N PHE A 37 0.12 0.77 6.23
CA PHE A 37 0.87 2.03 6.16
C PHE A 37 2.36 1.77 5.98
N MET A 38 3.01 2.62 5.20
CA MET A 38 4.45 2.60 4.95
C MET A 38 5.08 3.98 5.01
N SER A 39 6.40 4.01 5.21
CA SER A 39 7.20 5.23 5.19
C SER A 39 8.66 4.92 4.83
N ASN A 40 9.48 5.96 4.72
CA ASN A 40 10.92 5.84 4.74
C ASN A 40 11.55 7.11 5.34
N THR A 41 12.83 7.03 5.68
CA THR A 41 13.57 8.13 6.33
C THR A 41 13.67 9.42 5.49
N ALA A 42 13.33 9.38 4.20
CA ALA A 42 13.33 10.54 3.33
C ALA A 42 12.03 11.36 3.38
N TYR A 43 10.93 10.82 3.91
CA TYR A 43 9.62 11.51 4.00
C TYR A 43 9.54 12.52 5.17
N LYS A 44 10.61 13.29 5.37
CA LYS A 44 10.68 14.39 6.34
C LYS A 44 9.88 15.60 5.85
N ARG A 45 9.55 16.50 6.79
CA ARG A 45 8.89 17.77 6.47
C ARG A 45 9.66 18.53 5.39
N ASP A 46 8.91 19.09 4.45
CA ASP A 46 9.40 19.92 3.33
C ASP A 46 10.43 19.26 2.40
N SER A 47 10.67 17.95 2.53
CA SER A 47 11.63 17.24 1.68
C SER A 47 11.09 17.07 0.25
N GLU A 48 12.00 17.04 -0.73
CA GLU A 48 11.63 16.77 -2.13
C GLU A 48 11.02 15.37 -2.30
N ALA A 49 11.46 14.39 -1.49
CA ALA A 49 10.90 13.05 -1.48
C ALA A 49 9.43 13.05 -1.00
N LEU A 50 9.10 13.83 0.03
CA LEU A 50 7.74 14.00 0.51
C LEU A 50 6.86 14.67 -0.55
N LYS A 51 7.31 15.79 -1.13
CA LYS A 51 6.57 16.49 -2.20
C LYS A 51 6.27 15.57 -3.38
N LYS A 52 7.27 14.78 -3.79
CA LYS A 52 7.10 13.79 -4.86
C LYS A 52 6.06 12.73 -4.47
N MET A 53 6.16 12.14 -3.28
CA MET A 53 5.20 11.16 -2.79
C MET A 53 3.77 11.71 -2.76
N GLU A 54 3.58 12.94 -2.28
CA GLU A 54 2.27 13.62 -2.25
C GLU A 54 1.73 13.92 -3.64
N SER A 55 2.60 14.30 -4.59
CA SER A 55 2.21 14.60 -5.97
C SER A 55 1.69 13.37 -6.73
N THR A 56 2.18 12.18 -6.38
CA THR A 56 1.77 10.90 -6.97
C THR A 56 0.71 10.17 -6.15
N SER A 57 0.35 10.68 -4.97
CA SER A 57 -0.65 10.09 -4.10
C SER A 57 -2.07 10.50 -4.52
N THR A 58 -3.04 9.62 -4.28
CA THR A 58 -4.46 9.99 -4.41
C THR A 58 -4.85 11.02 -3.35
N GLU A 59 -5.99 11.68 -3.53
CA GLU A 59 -6.53 12.62 -2.54
C GLU A 59 -6.76 11.94 -1.18
N LEU A 60 -7.37 10.74 -1.19
CA LEU A 60 -7.57 9.95 0.02
C LEU A 60 -6.26 9.68 0.76
N MET A 61 -5.21 9.24 0.05
CA MET A 61 -3.91 8.97 0.67
C MET A 61 -3.30 10.21 1.31
N LYS A 62 -3.46 11.38 0.67
CA LYS A 62 -3.03 12.68 1.22
C LYS A 62 -3.82 13.08 2.46
N ASP A 63 -5.10 12.71 2.52
CA ASP A 63 -6.00 13.04 3.63
C ASP A 63 -5.79 12.17 4.87
N ILE A 64 -5.41 10.90 4.68
CA ILE A 64 -5.22 9.92 5.76
C ILE A 64 -3.75 9.66 6.12
N LYS A 65 -2.80 10.29 5.42
CA LYS A 65 -1.39 10.28 5.87
C LYS A 65 -1.29 10.93 7.25
N PHE A 66 -0.29 10.53 8.02
CA PHE A 66 -0.01 11.13 9.32
C PHE A 66 1.49 11.33 9.52
N PHE A 67 1.84 12.16 10.51
CA PHE A 67 3.22 12.43 10.87
C PHE A 67 3.60 11.61 12.12
N ASP A 68 4.65 10.80 12.01
CA ASP A 68 5.30 10.14 13.12
C ASP A 68 6.27 11.13 13.78
N TYR A 69 5.95 11.55 15.00
CA TYR A 69 6.75 12.52 15.76
C TYR A 69 8.04 11.93 16.35
N GLU A 70 8.11 10.61 16.55
CA GLU A 70 9.31 9.95 17.07
C GLU A 70 10.40 9.89 16.01
N ARG A 71 10.02 9.59 14.76
CA ARG A 71 10.94 9.46 13.62
C ARG A 71 11.03 10.70 12.74
N GLU A 72 10.14 11.67 12.97
CA GLU A 72 10.01 12.91 12.20
C GLU A 72 9.74 12.70 10.70
N ILE A 73 8.90 11.72 10.36
CA ILE A 73 8.55 11.33 8.97
C ILE A 73 7.05 11.15 8.78
N PHE A 74 6.58 11.32 7.53
CA PHE A 74 5.20 11.03 7.16
C PHE A 74 5.00 9.58 6.75
N TRP A 75 3.89 9.00 7.19
CA TRP A 75 3.43 7.67 6.81
C TRP A 75 2.22 7.76 5.90
N PHE A 76 2.18 6.90 4.89
CA PHE A 76 1.12 6.85 3.89
C PHE A 76 0.51 5.46 3.84
N PRO A 77 -0.80 5.31 3.56
CA PRO A 77 -1.34 4.03 3.11
C PRO A 77 -0.58 3.58 1.84
N THR A 78 -0.30 2.29 1.70
CA THR A 78 0.37 1.76 0.52
C THR A 78 -0.58 1.48 -0.64
N ILE A 79 -0.05 1.42 -1.86
CA ILE A 79 -0.67 0.72 -2.99
C ILE A 79 0.26 -0.44 -3.32
N LEU A 80 -0.23 -1.66 -3.16
CA LEU A 80 0.55 -2.88 -3.39
C LEU A 80 0.11 -3.52 -4.69
N ASN A 81 0.92 -3.37 -5.74
CA ASN A 81 0.69 -4.00 -7.04
C ASN A 81 1.65 -5.17 -7.23
N MET A 82 1.10 -6.38 -7.37
CA MET A 82 1.85 -7.62 -7.52
C MET A 82 1.59 -8.27 -8.89
N GLY A 83 1.36 -7.46 -9.91
CA GLY A 83 1.20 -7.89 -11.29
C GLY A 83 0.06 -8.91 -11.42
N LYS A 84 0.40 -10.17 -11.71
CA LYS A 84 -0.58 -11.26 -11.88
C LYS A 84 -1.41 -11.57 -10.63
N PHE A 85 -0.92 -11.23 -9.45
CA PHE A 85 -1.66 -11.43 -8.20
C PHE A 85 -2.69 -10.33 -7.91
N GLY A 86 -2.67 -9.23 -8.68
CA GLY A 86 -3.59 -8.12 -8.51
C GLY A 86 -3.01 -6.94 -7.73
N MET A 87 -3.90 -6.11 -7.20
CA MET A 87 -3.56 -4.84 -6.57
C MET A 87 -4.39 -4.61 -5.29
N ILE A 88 -3.71 -4.24 -4.20
CA ILE A 88 -4.34 -3.74 -2.97
C ILE A 88 -4.21 -2.21 -2.92
N TYR A 89 -5.31 -1.51 -2.69
CA TYR A 89 -5.35 -0.04 -2.64
C TYR A 89 -6.42 0.46 -1.67
N PRO A 90 -6.27 1.68 -1.11
CA PRO A 90 -7.30 2.28 -0.26
C PRO A 90 -8.39 2.93 -1.11
N GLU A 91 -9.65 2.75 -0.73
CA GLU A 91 -10.80 3.39 -1.39
C GLU A 91 -11.81 3.91 -0.38
N GLY A 92 -12.36 5.10 -0.65
CA GLY A 92 -13.40 5.73 0.16
C GLY A 92 -13.11 7.19 0.47
N LYS A 93 -13.52 7.64 1.66
CA LYS A 93 -13.31 9.00 2.17
C LYS A 93 -12.50 8.95 3.45
N LYS A 94 -11.88 10.08 3.83
CA LYS A 94 -11.03 10.21 5.03
C LYS A 94 -11.60 9.51 6.27
N ASP A 95 -12.87 9.73 6.57
CA ASP A 95 -13.53 9.20 7.78
C ASP A 95 -14.18 7.81 7.57
N ASN A 96 -14.23 7.31 6.34
CA ASN A 96 -14.82 6.02 5.99
C ASN A 96 -14.19 5.49 4.68
N TRP A 97 -13.12 4.72 4.84
CA TRP A 97 -12.40 4.06 3.75
C TRP A 97 -12.04 2.63 4.14
N ASN A 98 -11.81 1.80 3.14
CA ASN A 98 -11.46 0.39 3.26
C ASN A 98 -10.32 0.03 2.30
N TRP A 99 -9.66 -1.09 2.54
CA TRP A 99 -8.76 -1.71 1.60
C TRP A 99 -9.56 -2.48 0.54
N LYS A 100 -9.17 -2.34 -0.73
CA LYS A 100 -9.69 -3.09 -1.86
C LYS A 100 -8.63 -4.00 -2.40
N LEU A 101 -8.96 -5.26 -2.66
CA LEU A 101 -8.15 -6.20 -3.44
C LEU A 101 -8.83 -6.41 -4.80
N ALA A 102 -8.22 -5.88 -5.85
CA ALA A 102 -8.62 -6.19 -7.22
C ALA A 102 -7.70 -7.28 -7.79
N GLU A 103 -8.26 -8.44 -8.08
CA GLU A 103 -7.53 -9.54 -8.73
C GLU A 103 -7.43 -9.30 -10.24
N VAL A 104 -6.56 -10.06 -10.91
CA VAL A 104 -6.44 -10.02 -12.36
C VAL A 104 -7.47 -10.95 -12.99
N ARG A 105 -8.20 -10.47 -13.99
CA ARG A 105 -9.11 -11.25 -14.82
C ARG A 105 -8.77 -11.14 -16.30
N GLU A 106 -9.24 -12.10 -17.09
CA GLU A 106 -9.21 -11.98 -18.54
C GLU A 106 -10.11 -10.83 -19.01
N LEU A 107 -9.72 -10.20 -20.11
CA LEU A 107 -10.57 -9.23 -20.80
C LEU A 107 -11.80 -9.92 -21.37
N SER A 108 -12.96 -9.27 -21.24
CA SER A 108 -14.16 -9.67 -21.97
C SER A 108 -14.00 -9.44 -23.48
N GLU A 109 -14.83 -10.08 -24.29
CA GLU A 109 -14.79 -9.93 -25.75
C GLU A 109 -15.05 -8.51 -26.23
N ASP A 110 -15.76 -7.69 -25.45
CA ASP A 110 -16.00 -6.30 -25.78
C ASP A 110 -14.83 -5.40 -25.37
N GLU A 111 -14.20 -5.65 -24.20
CA GLU A 111 -12.97 -4.95 -23.80
C GLU A 111 -11.80 -5.24 -24.74
N LYS A 112 -11.70 -6.46 -25.28
CA LYS A 112 -10.67 -6.81 -26.29
C LYS A 112 -10.76 -5.98 -27.57
N LYS A 113 -11.91 -5.36 -27.86
CA LYS A 113 -12.11 -4.48 -29.03
C LYS A 113 -11.72 -3.03 -28.74
N ASP A 114 -11.52 -2.67 -27.48
CA ASP A 114 -11.15 -1.32 -27.08
C ASP A 114 -9.63 -1.11 -27.30
N PRO A 115 -9.21 -0.07 -28.05
CA PRO A 115 -7.81 0.26 -28.25
C PRO A 115 -7.00 0.44 -26.94
N MET A 116 -7.66 0.78 -25.82
CA MET A 116 -6.99 0.90 -24.52
C MET A 116 -6.37 -0.42 -24.06
N TYR A 117 -6.91 -1.56 -24.48
CA TYR A 117 -6.43 -2.89 -24.11
C TYR A 117 -5.64 -3.59 -25.23
N GLU A 118 -5.25 -2.86 -26.28
CA GLU A 118 -4.47 -3.43 -27.38
C GLU A 118 -3.15 -4.04 -26.87
N GLY A 119 -2.91 -5.31 -27.20
CA GLY A 119 -1.72 -6.05 -26.75
C GLY A 119 -1.80 -6.60 -25.33
N HIS A 120 -2.94 -6.45 -24.64
CA HIS A 120 -3.20 -7.02 -23.32
C HIS A 120 -4.23 -8.15 -23.41
N GLU A 121 -4.07 -9.16 -22.56
CA GLU A 121 -5.04 -10.28 -22.42
C GLU A 121 -5.85 -10.18 -21.12
N HIS A 122 -5.34 -9.43 -20.15
CA HIS A 122 -5.85 -9.37 -18.79
C HIS A 122 -5.93 -7.93 -18.29
N THR A 123 -6.85 -7.69 -17.35
CA THR A 123 -7.04 -6.41 -16.65
C THR A 123 -7.29 -6.66 -15.16
N LEU A 124 -7.23 -5.60 -14.35
CA LEU A 124 -7.67 -5.66 -12.96
C LEU A 124 -9.19 -5.68 -12.89
N ASP A 125 -9.74 -6.59 -12.09
CA ASP A 125 -11.17 -6.68 -11.82
C ASP A 125 -11.58 -5.70 -10.71
N ILE A 126 -11.58 -4.41 -11.03
CA ILE A 126 -11.92 -3.34 -10.09
C ILE A 126 -13.38 -3.45 -9.63
N GLU A 127 -14.29 -3.89 -10.51
CA GLU A 127 -15.73 -3.98 -10.23
C GLU A 127 -16.05 -5.03 -9.15
N ASN A 128 -15.32 -6.14 -9.15
CA ASN A 128 -15.49 -7.22 -8.18
C ASN A 128 -14.44 -7.20 -7.07
N ALA A 129 -13.78 -6.06 -6.83
CA ALA A 129 -12.72 -5.95 -5.83
C ALA A 129 -13.22 -6.27 -4.41
N GLU A 130 -12.56 -7.24 -3.77
CA GLU A 130 -12.87 -7.65 -2.40
C GLU A 130 -12.53 -6.53 -1.40
N THR A 131 -13.31 -6.40 -0.33
CA THR A 131 -13.20 -5.30 0.63
C THR A 131 -12.73 -5.80 1.98
N TYR A 132 -11.75 -5.08 2.54
CA TYR A 132 -11.12 -5.37 3.83
C TYR A 132 -11.13 -4.10 4.69
N GLY A 133 -11.41 -4.23 5.98
CA GLY A 133 -11.38 -3.10 6.91
C GLY A 133 -9.98 -2.50 7.06
N GLN A 134 -9.89 -1.29 7.61
CA GLN A 134 -8.63 -0.51 7.69
C GLN A 134 -7.45 -1.23 8.38
N HIS A 135 -7.73 -2.20 9.24
CA HIS A 135 -6.76 -3.01 10.00
C HIS A 135 -6.63 -4.45 9.48
N GLU A 136 -7.24 -4.75 8.33
CA GLU A 136 -7.27 -6.09 7.70
C GLU A 136 -6.39 -6.13 6.44
N PHE A 137 -5.39 -5.25 6.34
CA PHE A 137 -4.46 -5.24 5.21
C PHE A 137 -3.67 -6.54 5.08
N LEU A 138 -3.33 -7.17 6.22
CA LEU A 138 -2.67 -8.46 6.24
C LEU A 138 -3.55 -9.54 5.64
N ASP A 139 -4.86 -9.50 5.89
CA ASP A 139 -5.81 -10.48 5.36
C ASP A 139 -5.93 -10.34 3.84
N ALA A 140 -5.94 -9.09 3.33
CA ALA A 140 -5.86 -8.84 1.88
C ALA A 140 -4.55 -9.38 1.29
N CYS A 141 -3.41 -9.19 1.96
CA CYS A 141 -2.12 -9.76 1.54
C CYS A 141 -2.11 -11.29 1.53
N LYS A 142 -2.75 -11.93 2.51
CA LYS A 142 -2.91 -13.38 2.59
C LYS A 142 -3.78 -13.90 1.45
N LYS A 143 -4.92 -13.25 1.21
CA LYS A 143 -5.82 -13.60 0.09
C LYS A 143 -5.11 -13.47 -1.26
N MET A 144 -4.35 -12.39 -1.47
CA MET A 144 -3.51 -12.20 -2.66
C MET A 144 -2.45 -13.31 -2.83
N GLY A 145 -2.09 -14.03 -1.75
CA GLY A 145 -1.16 -15.15 -1.78
C GLY A 145 0.31 -14.77 -1.63
N ILE A 146 0.61 -13.53 -1.23
CA ILE A 146 1.98 -13.02 -1.07
C ILE A 146 2.51 -13.16 0.35
N VAL A 147 1.63 -13.43 1.32
CA VAL A 147 1.98 -13.76 2.70
C VAL A 147 1.45 -15.17 2.99
N LYS A 148 2.35 -16.05 3.45
CA LYS A 148 1.97 -17.38 3.94
C LYS A 148 1.72 -17.30 5.45
N ASP A 149 0.81 -18.13 5.97
CA ASP A 149 0.74 -18.35 7.41
C ASP A 149 2.10 -18.91 7.87
N LEU A 150 2.68 -18.25 8.88
CA LEU A 150 3.94 -18.63 9.52
C LEU A 150 3.78 -19.91 10.34
#